data_AF-A0A957MDP7-F1
#
_entry.id   AF-A0A957MDP7-F1
#
_cell.length_a   1.000
_cell.length_b   1.000
_cell.length_c   1.000
_cell.angle_alpha   90.00
_cell.angle_beta   90.00
_cell.angle_gamma   90.00
#
_symmetry.space_group_name_H-M   'P 1'
#
loop_
_entity.id
_entity.type
_entity.pdbx_description
1 polymer ?
#
loop_
_entity_poly.entity_id
_entity_poly.type
_entity_poly.pdbx_seq_one_letter_code
_entity_poly.pdbx_strand_id
1 'polypeptide(L)' 'RAYERALAVNPAAPNVHYSLGLIYKERGELERAIEYFDQAQRVDPTDRDAQRWIARLTAILLAAQEAAAGGDSDGAEDG' A
#
# COMPACT_ATOMS: atom_id res chain seq x y z
N ARG A 1 -2.06 -20.18 -8.33
CA ARG A 1 -1.17 -21.09 -7.57
C ARG A 1 0.32 -20.85 -7.85
N ALA A 2 0.75 -19.63 -8.21
CA ALA A 2 2.18 -19.30 -8.38
C ALA A 2 2.83 -18.90 -7.04
N TYR A 3 2.08 -18.22 -6.16
CA TYR A 3 2.56 -17.71 -4.87
C TYR A 3 2.88 -18.79 -3.84
N GLU A 4 2.07 -19.86 -3.77
CA GLU A 4 2.34 -20.99 -2.86
C GLU A 4 3.62 -21.74 -3.23
N ARG A 5 3.98 -21.80 -4.52
CA ARG A 5 5.25 -22.37 -4.96
C ARG A 5 6.44 -21.46 -4.65
N ALA A 6 6.28 -20.14 -4.74
CA ALA A 6 7.33 -19.20 -4.35
C ALA A 6 7.63 -19.28 -2.85
N LEU A 7 6.58 -19.36 -2.01
CA LEU A 7 6.69 -19.59 -0.57
C LEU A 7 7.34 -20.94 -0.23
N ALA A 8 7.11 -21.97 -1.04
CA ALA A 8 7.70 -23.30 -0.83
C ALA A 8 9.20 -23.37 -1.18
N VAL A 9 9.70 -22.47 -2.04
CA VAL A 9 11.10 -22.47 -2.47
C VAL A 9 11.97 -21.60 -1.57
N ASN A 10 11.47 -20.46 -1.08
CA ASN A 10 12.12 -19.71 -0.01
C ASN A 10 11.10 -18.83 0.74
N PRO A 11 10.58 -19.27 1.89
CA PRO A 11 9.58 -18.52 2.66
C PRO A 11 10.14 -17.22 3.28
N ALA A 12 11.46 -17.04 3.28
CA ALA A 12 12.13 -15.83 3.75
C ALA A 12 12.47 -14.87 2.60
N ALA A 13 12.01 -15.13 1.37
CA ALA A 13 12.31 -14.26 0.25
C ALA A 13 11.45 -12.97 0.35
N PRO A 14 12.07 -11.78 0.51
CA PRO A 14 11.37 -10.50 0.60
C PRO A 14 10.45 -10.24 -0.59
N ASN A 15 10.78 -10.86 -1.72
CA ASN A 15 10.04 -10.80 -2.97
C ASN A 15 8.58 -11.25 -2.87
N VAL A 16 8.20 -12.12 -1.92
CA VAL A 16 6.82 -12.61 -1.80
C VAL A 16 5.93 -11.53 -1.20
N HIS A 17 6.36 -10.92 -0.09
CA HIS A 17 5.63 -9.83 0.54
C HIS A 17 5.55 -8.62 -0.40
N TYR A 18 6.64 -8.30 -1.10
CA TYR A 18 6.64 -7.25 -2.12
C TYR A 18 5.66 -7.54 -3.27
N SER A 19 5.64 -8.77 -3.78
CA SER A 19 4.71 -9.17 -4.84
C SER A 19 3.25 -9.13 -4.40
N LEU A 20 2.95 -9.52 -3.15
CA LEU A 20 1.62 -9.40 -2.58
C LEU A 20 1.20 -7.93 -2.50
N GLY A 21 2.09 -7.04 -2.05
CA GLY A 21 1.85 -5.61 -2.03
C GLY A 21 1.45 -5.06 -3.41
N LEU A 22 2.15 -5.47 -4.47
CA LEU A 22 1.83 -5.07 -5.84
C LEU A 22 0.44 -5.54 -6.29
N ILE A 23 0.07 -6.79 -5.98
CA ILE A 23 -1.23 -7.35 -6.36
C ILE A 23 -2.37 -6.59 -5.67
N TYR A 24 -2.25 -6.33 -4.37
CA TYR A 24 -3.28 -5.58 -3.64
C TYR A 24 -3.36 -4.14 -4.14
N LYS A 25 -2.22 -3.53 -4.48
CA LYS A 25 -2.19 -2.20 -5.12
C LYS A 25 -2.88 -2.21 -6.49
N GLU A 26 -2.72 -3.25 -7.30
CA GLU A 26 -3.44 -3.38 -8.58
C GLU A 26 -4.94 -3.61 -8.40
N ARG A 27 -5.36 -4.19 -7.28
CA ARG A 27 -6.76 -4.36 -6.90
C ARG A 27 -7.40 -3.10 -6.31
N GLY A 28 -6.62 -2.05 -6.07
CA GLY A 28 -7.07 -0.85 -5.37
C GLY A 28 -7.20 -1.01 -3.85
N GLU A 29 -6.81 -2.16 -3.30
CA GLU A 29 -6.77 -2.44 -1.86
C GLU A 29 -5.49 -1.83 -1.26
N LEU A 30 -5.41 -0.49 -1.25
CA LEU A 30 -4.16 0.22 -0.95
C LEU A 30 -3.70 0.05 0.51
N GLU A 31 -4.61 -0.04 1.48
CA GLU A 31 -4.21 -0.29 2.88
C GLU A 31 -3.51 -1.65 3.02
N ARG A 32 -4.07 -2.69 2.39
CA ARG A 32 -3.48 -4.04 2.43
C ARG A 32 -2.16 -4.08 1.68
N ALA A 33 -2.04 -3.34 0.58
CA ALA A 33 -0.78 -3.23 -0.14
C ALA A 33 0.33 -2.67 0.76
N ILE A 34 0.04 -1.63 1.56
CA ILE A 34 0.98 -1.06 2.52
C ILE A 34 1.40 -2.09 3.57
N GLU A 35 0.46 -2.86 4.13
CA GLU A 35 0.78 -3.90 5.11
C GLU A 35 1.78 -4.95 4.57
N TYR A 36 1.60 -5.39 3.32
CA TYR A 36 2.51 -6.34 2.70
C TYR A 36 3.86 -5.71 2.33
N PHE A 37 3.91 -4.45 1.90
CA PHE A 37 5.18 -3.75 1.69
C PHE A 37 5.93 -3.51 3.00
N ASP A 38 5.23 -3.23 4.12
CA ASP A 38 5.84 -3.10 5.44
C ASP A 38 6.46 -4.43 5.90
N GLN A 39 5.75 -5.55 5.67
CA GLN A 39 6.32 -6.88 5.91
C GLN A 39 7.56 -7.14 5.04
N ALA A 40 7.55 -6.75 3.76
CA ALA A 40 8.72 -6.87 2.88
C ALA A 40 9.91 -6.08 3.42
N GLN A 41 9.68 -4.84 3.89
CA GLN A 41 10.71 -3.99 4.50
C GLN A 41 11.25 -4.56 5.81
N ARG A 42 10.44 -5.23 6.63
CA ARG A 42 10.91 -5.88 7.86
C ARG A 42 11.82 -7.07 7.57
N VAL A 43 11.59 -7.77 6.46
CA VAL A 43 12.41 -8.90 6.02
C VAL A 43 13.70 -8.42 5.34
N ASP A 44 13.60 -7.41 4.47
CA ASP A 44 14.75 -6.74 3.86
C ASP A 44 14.66 -5.22 4.00
N PRO A 45 15.27 -4.65 5.05
CA PRO A 45 15.29 -3.20 5.26
C PRO A 45 16.06 -2.43 4.19
N THR A 46 16.86 -3.11 3.36
CA THR A 46 17.65 -2.49 2.29
C THR A 46 16.85 -2.32 1.00
N ASP A 47 15.68 -2.96 0.90
CA ASP A 47 14.75 -2.79 -0.21
C ASP A 47 14.11 -1.40 -0.17
N ARG A 48 14.68 -0.51 -0.99
CA ARG A 48 14.19 0.86 -1.17
C ARG A 48 12.91 0.92 -1.99
N ASP A 49 12.55 -0.12 -2.72
CA ASP A 49 11.36 -0.13 -3.56
C ASP A 49 10.10 -0.33 -2.72
N ALA A 50 10.14 -1.22 -1.73
CA ALA A 50 9.05 -1.36 -0.75
C ALA A 50 8.74 -0.02 -0.04
N GLN A 51 9.78 0.68 0.41
CA GLN A 51 9.65 1.99 1.07
C GLN A 51 9.03 3.05 0.16
N ARG A 52 9.42 3.08 -1.11
CA ARG A 52 8.85 4.00 -2.12
C ARG A 52 7.37 3.73 -2.34
N TRP A 53 6.97 2.46 -2.41
CA TRP A 53 5.56 2.12 -2.53
C TRP A 53 4.76 2.52 -1.31
N ILE A 54 5.23 2.25 -0.09
CA ILE A 54 4.56 2.69 1.14
C ILE A 54 4.35 4.20 1.14
N ALA A 55 5.41 4.97 0.92
CA ALA A 55 5.32 6.44 0.90
C ALA A 55 4.31 6.95 -0.12
N ARG A 56 4.32 6.38 -1.34
CA ARG A 56 3.39 6.74 -2.41
C ARG A 56 1.94 6.38 -2.06
N LEU A 57 1.70 5.18 -1.55
CA LEU A 57 0.36 4.69 -1.24
C LEU A 57 -0.25 5.44 -0.06
N THR A 58 0.54 5.72 0.98
CA THR A 58 0.10 6.54 2.12
C THR A 58 -0.30 7.94 1.68
N ALA A 59 0.46 8.57 0.78
CA ALA A 59 0.11 9.88 0.25
C ALA A 59 -1.21 9.86 -0.53
N ILE A 60 -1.48 8.80 -1.31
CA ILE A 60 -2.75 8.64 -2.04
C ILE A 60 -3.92 8.49 -1.05
N LEU A 61 -3.77 7.67 -0.01
CA LEU A 61 -4.81 7.48 1.00
C LEU A 61 -5.11 8.76 1.78
N LEU A 62 -4.06 9.50 2.17
CA LEU A 62 -4.22 10.78 2.85
C LEU A 62 -4.96 11.80 1.98
N ALA A 63 -4.56 11.95 0.71
CA ALA A 63 -5.22 12.85 -0.23
C ALA A 63 -6.69 12.45 -0.47
N ALA A 64 -7.00 11.14 -0.50
CA ALA A 64 -8.37 10.66 -0.61
C ALA A 64 -9.23 11.00 0.63
N GLN A 65 -8.65 10.98 1.83
CA GLN A 65 -9.33 11.39 3.07
C GLN A 65 -9.60 12.90 3.12
N GLU A 66 -8.64 13.72 2.67
CA GLU A 66 -8.81 15.18 2.58
C GLU A 66 -9.89 15.55 1.55
N ALA A 67 -9.91 14.90 0.39
CA ALA A 67 -10.94 15.10 -0.62
C ALA A 67 -12.34 14.72 -0.10
N ALA A 68 -12.44 13.70 0.76
CA ALA A 68 -13.70 13.34 1.41
C ALA A 68 -14.12 14.35 2.50
N ALA A 69 -13.16 14.99 3.17
CA ALA A 69 -13.43 15.96 4.23
C ALA A 69 -13.74 17.38 3.70
N GLY A 70 -13.23 17.74 2.52
CA GLY A 70 -13.40 19.07 1.91
C GLY A 70 -14.73 19.29 1.15
N GLY A 71 -15.67 18.35 1.21
CA GLY A 71 -16.95 18.41 0.50
C GLY A 71 -18.09 19.13 1.22
N ASP A 72 -17.89 19.63 2.45
CA ASP A 72 -18.96 20.18 3.30
C ASP A 72 -18.65 21.60 3.80
N SER A 73 -18.25 22.50 2.88
CA SER A 73 -18.14 23.94 3.17
C SER A 73 -18.67 24.80 2.02
N ASP A 74 -19.81 24.43 1.46
CA ASP A 74 -20.65 25.32 0.66
C ASP A 74 -22.04 25.40 1.31
N GLY A 75 -22.15 26.21 2.36
CA GLY A 75 -23.38 26.40 3.10
C GLY A 75 -23.30 27.56 4.07
N ALA A 76 -24.01 28.65 3.73
CA ALA A 76 -24.08 29.95 4.40
C ALA A 76 -22.82 30.81 4.19
N GLU A 77 -22.91 31.98 3.56
CA GLU A 77 -23.77 33.07 4.02
C GLU A 77 -24.66 33.66 2.90
N ASP A 78 -25.96 33.54 3.17
CA ASP A 78 -27.10 34.13 2.45
C ASP A 78 -27.29 35.60 2.88
N GLY A 79 -27.69 36.46 1.94
CA GLY A 79 -28.52 37.65 2.22
C GLY A 79 -27.84 38.99 2.44
#